data_AF-A0A351MDG8-F1
#
_entry.id   AF-A0A351MDG8-F1
#
_cell.length_a   1.000
_cell.length_b   1.000
_cell.length_c   1.000
_cell.angle_alpha   90.00
_cell.angle_beta   90.00
_cell.angle_gamma   90.00
#
_symmetry.space_group_name_H-M   'P 1'
#
loop_
_entity.id
_entity.type
_entity.pdbx_description
1 polymer ?
#
loop_
_entity_poly.entity_id
_entity_poly.type
_entity_poly.pdbx_seq_one_letter_code
_entity_poly.pdbx_strand_id
1 'polypeptide(L)' 'ALAPVLGPDTQTLMLATTLAASLGFMLPAGTPPNALAYASGYLTVAKMARVGLVVDIGGAVLVAVVCLWLL' A
#
# COMPACT_ATOMS: atom_id res chain seq x y z
N ALA A 1 -12.44 6.89 15.21
CA ALA A 1 -13.54 7.78 15.65
C ALA A 1 -14.58 8.09 14.56
N LEU A 2 -14.28 7.94 13.25
CA LEU A 2 -15.22 8.25 12.16
C LEU A 2 -16.17 7.10 11.76
N ALA A 3 -15.91 5.88 12.26
CA ALA A 3 -16.62 4.66 11.86
C ALA A 3 -18.15 4.67 12.05
N PRO A 4 -18.73 5.24 13.13
CA PRO A 4 -20.18 5.21 13.30
C PRO A 4 -20.94 6.10 12.31
N VAL A 5 -20.26 7.03 11.62
CA VAL A 5 -20.89 8.07 10.78
C VAL A 5 -21.11 7.59 9.34
N LEU A 6 -20.46 6.51 8.92
CA LEU A 6 -20.41 6.05 7.51
C LEU A 6 -21.42 4.94 7.14
N GLY A 7 -22.26 4.48 8.07
CA GLY A 7 -23.29 3.45 7.80
C GLY A 7 -22.75 2.01 7.72
N PRO A 8 -23.56 1.01 7.32
CA PRO A 8 -23.20 -0.41 7.36
C PRO A 8 -21.95 -0.78 6.52
N ASP A 9 -21.61 0.01 5.50
CA ASP A 9 -20.42 -0.16 4.64
C ASP A 9 -19.10 0.32 5.26
N THR A 10 -19.14 0.90 6.46
CA THR A 10 -17.95 1.41 7.16
C THR A 10 -16.87 0.33 7.31
N GLN A 11 -17.29 -0.91 7.57
CA GLN A 11 -16.35 -2.00 7.82
C GLN A 11 -15.51 -2.31 6.57
N THR A 12 -16.12 -2.28 5.38
CA THR A 12 -15.47 -2.42 4.07
C THR A 12 -14.47 -1.31 3.81
N LEU A 13 -14.87 -0.06 4.08
CA LEU A 13 -14.01 1.10 3.88
C LEU A 13 -12.81 1.08 4.83
N MET A 14 -13.00 0.66 6.09
CA MET A 14 -11.91 0.52 7.05
C MET A 14 -10.95 -0.62 6.68
N LEU A 15 -11.45 -1.74 6.18
CA LEU A 15 -10.62 -2.86 5.70
C LEU A 15 -9.82 -2.47 4.46
N ALA A 16 -10.46 -1.84 3.47
CA ALA A 16 -9.79 -1.38 2.27
C ALA A 16 -8.71 -0.33 2.59
N THR A 17 -8.99 0.63 3.48
CA THR A 17 -8.02 1.66 3.87
C THR A 17 -6.87 1.14 4.72
N THR A 18 -7.10 0.18 5.63
CA THR A 18 -6.01 -0.45 6.41
C THR A 18 -5.09 -1.32 5.54
N LEU A 19 -5.66 -2.07 4.59
CA LEU A 19 -4.89 -2.83 3.62
C LEU A 19 -4.11 -1.90 2.67
N ALA A 20 -4.74 -0.83 2.18
CA ALA A 20 -4.08 0.16 1.33
C ALA A 20 -2.96 0.91 2.08
N ALA A 21 -3.15 1.27 3.34
CA ALA A 21 -2.13 1.94 4.16
C ALA A 21 -0.90 1.05 4.44
N SER A 22 -1.04 -0.27 4.32
CA SER A 22 0.07 -1.22 4.47
C SER A 22 0.97 -1.30 3.22
N LEU A 23 0.53 -0.75 2.08
CA LEU A 23 1.25 -0.76 0.79
C LEU A 23 2.12 0.50 0.62
N GLY A 24 3.08 0.70 1.53
CA GLY A 24 4.02 1.83 1.47
C GLY A 24 5.42 1.42 0.99
N PHE A 25 5.57 0.99 -0.26
CA PHE A 25 6.85 0.46 -0.77
C PHE A 25 7.67 1.44 -1.62
N MET A 26 7.18 2.66 -1.86
CA MET A 26 7.84 3.65 -2.71
C MET A 26 9.19 4.21 -2.23
N LEU A 27 9.49 4.16 -0.93
CA LEU A 27 10.69 4.82 -0.38
C LEU A 27 11.59 3.87 0.40
N PRO A 28 12.92 4.11 0.41
CA PRO A 28 13.88 3.27 1.15
C PRO A 28 13.60 3.24 2.65
N ALA A 29 13.02 4.31 3.18
CA ALA A 29 12.71 4.48 4.59
C ALA A 29 11.51 3.62 5.07
N GLY A 30 10.74 3.02 4.15
CA GLY A 30 9.49 2.35 4.48
C GLY A 30 9.66 1.02 5.23
N THR A 31 10.70 0.24 4.94
CA THR A 31 10.94 -1.08 5.56
C THR A 31 12.42 -1.51 5.53
N PRO A 32 12.91 -2.31 6.51
CA PRO A 32 14.30 -2.78 6.56
C PRO A 32 14.82 -3.44 5.26
N PRO A 33 14.03 -4.25 4.52
CA PRO A 33 14.47 -4.84 3.25
C PRO A 33 14.74 -3.82 2.15
N ASN A 34 13.91 -2.77 2.04
CA ASN A 34 14.07 -1.72 1.02
C ASN A 34 15.31 -0.86 1.32
N ALA A 35 15.59 -0.57 2.59
CA ALA A 35 16.81 0.11 3.01
C ALA A 35 18.07 -0.73 2.70
N LEU A 36 18.01 -2.04 2.93
CA LEU A 36 19.11 -2.97 2.64
C LEU A 36 19.40 -3.04 1.12
N ALA A 37 18.36 -3.10 0.29
CA ALA A 37 18.49 -3.10 -1.16
C ALA A 37 19.08 -1.77 -1.68
N TYR A 38 18.70 -0.63 -1.09
CA TYR A 38 19.29 0.67 -1.40
C TYR A 38 20.78 0.75 -1.00
N ALA A 39 21.13 0.18 0.16
CA ALA A 39 22.51 0.15 0.66
C ALA A 39 23.48 -0.66 -0.22
N SER A 40 22.98 -1.49 -1.14
CA SER A 40 23.80 -2.20 -2.13
C SER A 40 24.50 -1.27 -3.14
N GLY A 41 24.08 -0.01 -3.26
CA GLY A 41 24.68 0.98 -4.18
C GLY A 41 24.23 0.85 -5.64
N TYR A 42 23.50 -0.22 -6.00
CA TYR A 42 23.01 -0.47 -7.37
C TYR A 42 21.64 0.17 -7.67
N LEU A 43 20.91 0.61 -6.64
CA LEU A 43 19.55 1.11 -6.76
C LEU A 43 19.47 2.59 -6.39
N THR A 44 19.01 3.42 -7.31
CA THR A 44 18.75 4.84 -7.04
C THR A 44 17.35 5.04 -6.45
N VAL A 45 17.19 6.07 -5.61
CA VAL A 45 15.88 6.43 -5.02
C VAL A 45 14.82 6.63 -6.10
N ALA A 46 15.17 7.23 -7.23
CA ALA A 46 14.27 7.44 -8.36
C ALA A 46 13.80 6.12 -9.00
N LYS A 47 14.64 5.08 -9.03
CA LYS A 47 14.27 3.75 -9.54
C LYS A 47 13.36 3.03 -8.55
N MET A 48 13.68 3.10 -7.25
CA MET A 48 12.83 2.54 -6.19
C MET A 48 11.46 3.20 -6.14
N ALA A 49 11.37 4.53 -6.26
CA ALA A 49 10.09 5.23 -6.29
C ALA A 49 9.21 4.81 -7.47
N ARG A 50 9.81 4.62 -8.66
CA ARG A 50 9.08 4.19 -9.86
C ARG A 50 8.57 2.76 -9.75
N VAL A 51 9.40 1.85 -9.24
CA VAL A 51 9.02 0.44 -9.05
C VAL A 51 8.00 0.31 -7.93
N GLY A 52 8.24 0.98 -6.80
CA GLY A 52 7.33 0.99 -5.66
C GLY A 52 5.97 1.57 -6.02
N LEU A 53 5.89 2.63 -6.84
CA LEU A 53 4.61 3.18 -7.29
C LEU A 53 3.78 2.15 -8.08
N VAL A 54 4.43 1.35 -8.94
CA VAL A 54 3.75 0.29 -9.70
C VAL A 54 3.24 -0.81 -8.76
N VAL A 55 4.02 -1.17 -7.76
CA VAL A 55 3.64 -2.18 -6.75
C VAL A 55 2.50 -1.66 -5.86
N ASP A 56 2.57 -0.41 -5.41
CA ASP A 56 1.57 0.21 -4.55
C ASP A 56 0.24 0.37 -5.29
N ILE A 57 0.26 0.82 -6.56
CA ILE A 57 -0.95 0.88 -7.41
C ILE A 57 -1.51 -0.52 -7.67
N GLY A 58 -0.65 -1.50 -8.01
CA GLY A 58 -1.08 -2.87 -8.24
C GLY A 58 -1.72 -3.50 -7.00
N GLY A 59 -1.13 -3.28 -5.82
CA GLY A 59 -1.68 -3.72 -4.54
C GLY A 59 -3.00 -3.01 -4.21
N ALA A 60 -3.11 -1.70 -4.47
CA ALA A 60 -4.34 -0.96 -4.24
C ALA A 60 -5.49 -1.47 -5.14
N VAL A 61 -5.21 -1.76 -6.41
CA VAL A 61 -6.18 -2.37 -7.33
C VAL A 61 -6.56 -3.77 -6.84
N LEU A 62 -5.59 -4.59 -6.42
CA LEU A 62 -5.86 -5.93 -5.89
C LEU A 62 -6.74 -5.89 -4.65
N VAL A 63 -6.44 -5.01 -3.69
CA VAL A 63 -7.24 -4.81 -2.47
C VAL A 63 -8.65 -4.34 -2.83
N ALA A 64 -8.78 -3.38 -3.76
CA ALA A 64 -10.08 -2.89 -4.22
C ALA A 64 -10.92 -4.02 -4.85
N VAL A 65 -10.31 -4.83 -5.71
CA VAL A 65 -10.96 -6.00 -6.34
C VAL A 65 -11.35 -7.02 -5.28
N VAL A 66 -10.45 -7.39 -4.37
CA VAL A 66 -10.75 -8.36 -3.30
C VAL A 66 -11.90 -7.86 -2.42
N CYS A 67 -11.90 -6.59 -2.00
CA CYS A 67 -13.00 -6.01 -1.24
C CYS A 67 -14.33 -5.99 -2.03
N LEU A 68 -14.29 -5.77 -3.35
CA LEU A 68 -15.46 -5.79 -4.22
C LEU A 68 -15.99 -7.21 -4.51
N TRP A 69 -15.13 -8.23 -4.47
CA TRP A 69 -15.50 -9.63 -4.76
C TRP A 69 -15.90 -10.44 -3.51
N LEU A 70 -15.45 -10.04 -2.32
CA LEU A 70 -15.79 -10.72 -1.06
C LEU A 70 -17.12 -10.26 -0.43
N LEU A 71 -17.76 -9.24 -1.01
CA LEU A 71 -19.06 -8.66 -0.62
C LEU A 71 -20.05 -8.82 -1.77
#